data_AF-G7K193-F1
#
_entry.id   AF-G7K193-F1
#
_cell.length_a   1.000
_cell.length_b   1.000
_cell.length_c   1.000
_cell.angle_alpha   90.00
_cell.angle_beta   90.00
_cell.angle_gamma   90.00
#
_symmetry.space_group_name_H-M   'P 1'
#
loop_
_entity.id
_entity.type
_entity.pdbx_description
1 polymer ?
#
loop_
_entity_poly.entity_id
_entity_poly.type
_entity_poly.pdbx_seq_one_letter_code
_entity_poly.pdbx_strand_id
1 'polypeptide(L)'
;MKLLQHSTILSRPYACFLKYHSHFQSHYSSSSSLPPTQDHLCQLILDQKTSSEALQTFRWASTFSKFTHSQSTYRTLIHKLCIFRRFDTVKQLLDEMPTSIGANPGEDIFITIVRGLSRAGMTRRVITVLDLAYKFHGTPSLKIFNSILDVLVKEDIDMAREFYRKSMMESGVRGDDYTFGILMKGLCLTNRIGEGFKLLQLIKNNGVTPNTVIYNTLLHALCRNGKVGRARSLMNEMVDPNEVTFNILISSYYKEENLVQALVLLEKCFALSLVPDVVTVTKVVEILCNAGRVTEAAEVLERVESLGGSLDAVAYNTLIKGFCGVGKVKVGLHFLKQMENKGYLPNVDTYNILIYGFCESRMLDLALDLFNDMKTDGINRNFVTFDTMIRGLCSEGRIEDGFSILELMEETKEGSKGHISPYNSIIYGLFKQNRFDEASEFLAKMGKLFPRAVDRSMTIIQKCKEGAIEDAKNIYDKMIDEGGIPSILVYNSLVHGFSQHGSIREAVELINEMISNNCFPIASTFNAIITEFCEQGKIESALKFMEDITARGCVPNTETYSPLIDVLCRKGDIQKALQVFLEMVEKGILPDQCIWKSLLLSLSLQNNFNKNVSNIDYLL
;
A
#
# COMPACT_ATOMS: atom_id res chain seq x y z
N MET A 1 40.99 -13.73 -29.08
CA MET A 1 39.57 -13.37 -29.22
C MET A 1 39.11 -12.81 -27.87
N LYS A 2 38.78 -11.51 -27.83
CA LYS A 2 38.08 -10.74 -26.78
C LYS A 2 38.47 -10.95 -25.30
N LEU A 3 39.17 -9.96 -24.73
CA LEU A 3 39.05 -9.56 -23.32
C LEU A 3 38.60 -8.09 -23.25
N LEU A 4 37.80 -7.83 -22.22
CA LEU A 4 36.85 -6.74 -22.05
C LEU A 4 37.46 -5.34 -21.98
N GLN A 5 36.88 -4.42 -22.75
CA GLN A 5 36.93 -2.98 -22.54
C GLN A 5 35.97 -2.61 -21.40
N HIS A 6 36.49 -2.11 -20.28
CA HIS A 6 35.72 -1.26 -19.37
C HIS A 6 36.09 0.20 -19.64
N SER A 7 35.11 0.93 -20.18
CA SER A 7 35.11 2.36 -20.45
C SER A 7 34.95 3.15 -19.15
N THR A 8 36.03 3.77 -18.67
CA THR A 8 35.96 4.94 -17.78
C THR A 8 35.89 6.21 -18.64
N ILE A 9 34.67 6.72 -18.83
CA ILE A 9 34.44 8.05 -19.39
C ILE A 9 34.83 9.05 -18.30
N LEU A 10 36.10 9.46 -18.31
CA LEU A 10 36.58 10.65 -17.62
C LEU A 10 35.91 11.88 -18.26
N SER A 11 35.11 12.59 -17.48
CA SER A 11 34.37 13.77 -17.91
C SER A 11 35.33 14.88 -18.35
N ARG A 12 34.96 15.54 -19.46
CA ARG A 12 35.71 16.58 -20.18
C ARG A 12 36.17 17.85 -19.43
N PRO A 13 35.76 18.20 -18.18
CA PRO A 13 36.30 19.41 -17.52
C PRO A 13 37.74 19.25 -17.03
N TYR A 14 38.19 18.01 -16.75
CA TYR A 14 39.51 17.74 -16.17
C TYR A 14 40.68 17.93 -17.15
N ALA A 15 40.43 17.82 -18.46
CA ALA A 15 41.44 17.98 -19.49
C ALA A 15 41.77 19.45 -19.79
N CYS A 16 40.84 20.39 -19.55
CA CYS A 16 41.14 21.83 -19.65
C CYS A 16 41.99 22.32 -18.49
N PHE A 17 41.80 21.76 -17.29
CA PHE A 17 42.60 22.10 -16.11
C PHE A 17 44.07 21.67 -16.28
N LEU A 18 44.34 20.48 -16.82
CA LEU A 18 45.70 20.03 -17.10
C LEU A 18 46.35 20.77 -18.28
N LYS A 19 45.62 21.11 -19.35
CA LYS A 19 46.17 21.92 -20.46
C LYS A 19 46.50 23.36 -20.07
N TYR A 20 45.76 23.94 -19.12
CA TYR A 20 46.08 25.26 -18.59
C TYR A 20 47.19 25.19 -17.52
N HIS A 21 47.16 24.23 -16.58
CA HIS A 21 48.19 24.15 -15.55
C HIS A 21 49.54 23.66 -16.03
N SER A 22 49.63 22.76 -17.02
CA SER A 22 50.93 22.36 -17.59
C SER A 22 51.61 23.47 -18.38
N HIS A 23 50.88 24.53 -18.74
CA HIS A 23 51.44 25.74 -19.34
C HIS A 23 51.86 26.81 -18.30
N PHE A 24 51.50 26.64 -17.03
CA PHE A 24 51.66 27.67 -16.00
C PHE A 24 53.02 27.68 -15.29
N GLN A 25 53.91 26.71 -15.56
CA GLN A 25 55.25 26.67 -14.97
C GLN A 25 56.41 26.95 -15.94
N SER A 26 56.18 27.13 -17.24
CA SER A 26 57.30 27.19 -18.20
C SER A 26 57.46 28.46 -19.04
N HIS A 27 56.50 29.39 -19.12
CA HIS A 27 56.69 30.58 -19.95
C HIS A 27 56.06 31.84 -19.38
N TYR A 28 56.89 32.66 -18.71
CA TYR A 28 56.74 34.11 -18.74
C TYR A 28 57.81 34.71 -19.65
N SER A 29 57.44 34.85 -20.93
CA SER A 29 57.85 35.96 -21.77
C SER A 29 56.70 36.24 -22.76
N SER A 30 56.16 37.46 -22.68
CA SER A 30 55.31 38.15 -23.67
C SER A 30 53.93 37.57 -24.07
N SER A 31 52.89 38.22 -23.55
CA SER A 31 51.65 38.68 -24.24
C SER A 31 50.88 37.77 -25.22
N SER A 32 49.64 37.40 -24.86
CA SER A 32 48.39 37.48 -25.67
C SER A 32 47.33 36.40 -25.37
N SER A 33 46.97 36.15 -24.10
CA SER A 33 45.71 35.46 -23.81
C SER A 33 44.58 36.47 -23.68
N LEU A 34 43.51 36.32 -24.49
CA LEU A 34 42.27 37.08 -24.35
C LEU A 34 41.73 36.89 -22.91
N PRO A 35 41.21 37.95 -22.26
CA PRO A 35 40.65 37.82 -20.93
C PRO A 35 39.46 36.85 -20.94
N PRO A 36 39.33 35.96 -19.95
CA PRO A 36 38.19 35.05 -19.86
C PRO A 36 36.89 35.85 -19.74
N THR A 37 35.81 35.37 -20.34
CA THR A 37 34.48 35.95 -20.12
C THR A 37 34.05 35.74 -18.67
N GLN A 38 33.17 36.62 -18.14
CA GLN A 38 32.71 36.52 -16.75
C GLN A 38 32.01 35.17 -16.47
N ASP A 39 31.24 34.65 -17.44
CA ASP A 39 30.58 33.35 -17.31
C ASP A 39 31.57 32.18 -17.32
N HIS A 40 32.60 32.26 -18.16
CA HIS A 40 33.66 31.25 -18.19
C HIS A 40 34.44 31.23 -16.88
N LEU A 41 34.72 32.41 -16.30
CA LEU A 41 35.34 32.52 -14.99
C LEU A 41 34.45 31.94 -13.87
N CYS A 42 33.14 32.17 -13.91
CA CYS A 42 32.22 31.59 -12.94
C CYS A 42 32.27 30.05 -12.97
N GLN A 43 32.27 29.44 -14.15
CA GLN A 43 32.42 27.98 -14.29
C GLN A 43 33.77 27.49 -13.76
N LEU A 44 34.86 28.16 -14.12
CA LEU A 44 36.20 27.81 -13.62
C LEU A 44 36.28 27.86 -12.09
N ILE A 45 35.65 28.84 -11.43
CA ILE A 45 35.60 28.93 -9.96
C ILE A 45 34.76 27.79 -9.36
N LEU A 46 33.63 27.43 -9.99
CA LEU A 46 32.78 26.33 -9.55
C LEU A 46 33.46 24.96 -9.67
N ASP A 47 34.35 24.79 -10.65
CA ASP A 47 35.09 23.54 -10.89
C ASP A 47 36.23 23.29 -9.89
N GLN A 48 36.69 24.30 -9.17
CA GLN A 48 37.81 24.16 -8.24
C GLN A 48 37.49 23.24 -7.06
N LYS A 49 38.47 22.45 -6.60
CA LYS A 49 38.29 21.45 -5.54
C LYS A 49 38.62 21.97 -4.15
N THR A 50 39.40 23.04 -4.05
CA THR A 50 39.76 23.66 -2.76
C THR A 50 39.39 25.14 -2.71
N SER A 51 39.25 25.69 -1.49
CA SER A 51 38.99 27.13 -1.29
C SER A 51 40.14 28.01 -1.78
N SER A 52 41.38 27.52 -1.64
CA SER A 52 42.59 28.24 -2.03
C SER A 52 42.71 28.33 -3.55
N GLU A 53 42.46 27.24 -4.27
CA GLU A 53 42.42 27.23 -5.74
C GLU A 53 41.30 28.13 -6.28
N ALA A 54 40.11 28.14 -5.65
CA ALA A 54 39.02 29.04 -6.03
C ALA A 54 39.40 30.52 -5.89
N LEU A 55 40.05 30.89 -4.78
CA LEU A 55 40.57 32.24 -4.54
C LEU A 55 41.70 32.62 -5.50
N GLN A 56 42.61 31.68 -5.79
CA GLN A 56 43.70 31.88 -6.74
C GLN A 56 43.16 32.06 -8.16
N THR A 57 42.17 31.27 -8.57
CA THR A 57 41.50 31.38 -9.88
C THR A 57 40.81 32.74 -10.03
N PHE A 58 40.15 33.22 -8.97
CA PHE A 58 39.53 34.54 -8.95
C PHE A 58 40.56 35.68 -9.02
N ARG A 59 41.65 35.61 -8.24
CA ARG A 59 42.73 36.61 -8.24
C ARG A 59 43.54 36.58 -9.54
N TRP A 60 43.69 35.41 -10.16
CA TRP A 60 44.33 35.26 -11.47
C TRP A 60 43.60 36.06 -12.54
N ALA A 61 42.27 36.05 -12.56
CA ALA A 61 41.49 36.85 -13.51
C ALA A 61 41.73 38.37 -13.34
N SER A 62 42.06 38.83 -12.12
CA SER A 62 42.44 40.24 -11.86
C SER A 62 43.82 40.64 -12.41
N THR A 63 44.64 39.69 -12.88
CA THR A 63 45.96 39.99 -13.47
C THR A 63 45.86 40.56 -14.89
N PHE A 64 44.68 40.48 -15.53
CA PHE A 64 44.43 41.05 -16.84
C PHE A 64 44.04 42.52 -16.74
N SER A 65 44.78 43.41 -17.42
CA SER A 65 44.66 44.87 -17.30
C SER A 65 43.30 45.48 -17.69
N LYS A 66 42.43 44.72 -18.38
CA LYS A 66 41.08 45.15 -18.80
C LYS A 66 39.94 44.36 -18.15
N PHE A 67 40.24 43.44 -17.24
CA PHE A 67 39.22 42.59 -16.63
C PHE A 67 38.78 43.15 -15.27
N THR A 68 37.50 43.48 -15.15
CA THR A 68 36.88 43.84 -13.88
C THR A 68 35.86 42.77 -13.49
N HIS A 69 35.92 42.38 -12.22
CA HIS A 69 34.95 41.44 -11.65
C HIS A 69 33.56 42.07 -11.62
N SER A 70 32.54 41.23 -11.66
CA SER A 70 31.14 41.63 -11.56
C SER A 70 30.49 41.05 -10.31
N GLN A 71 29.28 41.50 -10.02
CA GLN A 71 28.44 40.96 -8.94
C GLN A 71 28.28 39.43 -9.06
N SER A 72 28.22 38.88 -10.29
CA SER A 72 28.08 37.44 -10.53
C SER A 72 29.36 36.65 -10.25
N THR A 73 30.54 37.19 -10.58
CA THR A 73 31.83 36.52 -10.28
C THR A 73 32.09 36.49 -8.77
N TYR A 74 31.79 37.58 -8.06
CA TYR A 74 31.82 37.64 -6.59
C TYR A 74 30.81 36.68 -5.96
N ARG A 75 29.55 36.67 -6.42
CA ARG A 75 28.53 35.73 -5.93
C ARG A 75 28.96 34.27 -6.07
N THR A 76 29.57 33.93 -7.20
CA THR A 76 30.02 32.56 -7.50
C THR A 76 31.18 32.14 -6.60
N LEU A 77 32.16 33.03 -6.40
CA LEU A 77 33.25 32.79 -5.45
C LEU A 77 32.71 32.63 -4.02
N ILE A 78 31.82 33.54 -3.58
CA ILE A 78 31.21 33.49 -2.25
C ILE A 78 30.41 32.21 -2.05
N HIS A 79 29.62 31.78 -3.05
CA HIS A 79 28.93 30.48 -3.02
C HIS A 79 29.91 29.33 -2.77
N LYS A 80 31.03 29.30 -3.49
CA LYS A 80 32.05 28.27 -3.37
C LYS A 80 32.76 28.31 -2.01
N LEU A 81 33.08 29.49 -1.50
CA LEU A 81 33.69 29.66 -0.17
C LEU A 81 32.73 29.29 0.97
N CYS A 82 31.42 29.53 0.80
CA CYS A 82 30.40 29.06 1.73
C CYS A 82 30.33 27.53 1.78
N ILE A 83 30.49 26.83 0.65
CA ILE A 83 30.57 25.35 0.61
C ILE A 83 31.79 24.87 1.43
N PHE A 84 32.93 25.54 1.29
CA PHE A 84 34.14 25.25 2.07
C PHE A 84 34.12 25.80 3.50
N ARG A 85 33.01 26.40 3.95
CA ARG A 85 32.81 26.98 5.29
C ARG A 85 33.82 28.08 5.67
N ARG A 86 34.37 28.81 4.70
CA ARG A 86 35.35 29.90 4.92
C ARG A 86 34.67 31.27 5.08
N PHE A 87 33.79 31.40 6.08
CA PHE A 87 32.95 32.60 6.26
C PHE A 87 33.73 33.88 6.59
N ASP A 88 34.88 33.79 7.24
CA ASP A 88 35.68 34.97 7.59
C ASP A 88 36.34 35.58 6.34
N THR A 89 36.78 34.72 5.40
CA THR A 89 37.26 35.17 4.08
C THR A 89 36.14 35.75 3.23
N VAL A 90 34.90 35.23 3.36
CA VAL A 90 33.72 35.83 2.70
C VAL A 90 33.48 37.24 3.23
N LYS A 91 33.61 37.47 4.53
CA LYS A 91 33.46 38.82 5.12
C LYS A 91 34.53 39.78 4.61
N GLN A 92 35.79 39.34 4.52
CA GLN A 92 36.87 40.14 3.93
C GLN A 92 36.57 40.51 2.46
N LEU A 93 36.11 39.55 1.66
CA LEU A 93 35.73 39.80 0.27
C LEU A 93 34.56 40.78 0.12
N LEU A 94 33.58 40.75 1.03
CA LEU A 94 32.50 41.72 1.05
C LEU A 94 32.99 43.14 1.36
N ASP A 95 33.97 43.28 2.25
CA ASP A 95 34.58 44.58 2.58
C ASP A 95 35.46 45.12 1.42
N GLU A 96 36.09 44.23 0.64
CA GLU A 96 36.87 44.56 -0.56
C GLU A 96 36.01 44.88 -1.80
N MET A 97 34.76 44.44 -1.84
CA MET A 97 33.91 44.53 -3.02
C MET A 97 33.56 45.97 -3.42
N PRO A 98 33.13 46.88 -2.52
CA PRO A 98 32.83 48.27 -2.88
C PRO A 98 34.03 49.03 -3.46
N THR A 99 35.24 48.75 -2.98
CA THR A 99 36.47 49.43 -3.45
C THR A 99 36.97 48.87 -4.78
N SER A 100 36.67 47.61 -5.10
CA SER A 100 37.16 46.94 -6.31
C SER A 100 36.24 47.11 -7.53
N ILE A 101 34.92 47.08 -7.33
CA ILE A 101 33.94 47.22 -8.44
C ILE A 101 33.13 48.52 -8.40
N GLY A 102 33.32 49.36 -7.37
CA GLY A 102 32.61 50.63 -7.20
C GLY A 102 31.12 50.48 -6.86
N ALA A 103 30.68 49.28 -6.46
CA ALA A 103 29.30 48.98 -6.15
C ALA A 103 29.19 48.11 -4.89
N ASN A 104 28.18 48.37 -4.06
CA ASN A 104 27.90 47.55 -2.88
C ASN A 104 27.46 46.14 -3.29
N PRO A 105 27.70 45.11 -2.46
CA PRO A 105 27.28 43.74 -2.76
C PRO A 105 25.78 43.67 -3.05
N GLY A 106 25.34 42.92 -4.07
CA GLY A 106 23.92 42.76 -4.36
C GLY A 106 23.18 41.91 -3.31
N GLU A 107 21.86 42.10 -3.16
CA GLU A 107 21.02 41.34 -2.22
C GLU A 107 21.16 39.81 -2.37
N ASP A 108 21.29 39.35 -3.62
CA ASP A 108 21.51 37.96 -3.99
C ASP A 108 22.76 37.33 -3.35
N ILE A 109 23.79 38.13 -3.07
CA ILE A 109 25.01 37.68 -2.40
C ILE A 109 24.71 37.36 -0.94
N PHE A 110 23.95 38.23 -0.24
CA PHE A 110 23.52 37.96 1.13
C PHE A 110 22.62 36.73 1.21
N ILE A 111 21.68 36.55 0.27
CA ILE A 111 20.85 35.33 0.19
C ILE A 111 21.73 34.09 -0.03
N THR A 112 22.77 34.19 -0.85
CA THR A 112 23.73 33.10 -1.08
C THR A 112 24.49 32.75 0.20
N ILE A 113 24.88 33.74 1.00
CA ILE A 113 25.53 33.54 2.32
C ILE A 113 24.55 32.90 3.31
N VAL A 114 23.30 33.37 3.38
CA VAL A 114 22.25 32.77 4.23
C VAL A 114 22.08 31.27 3.92
N ARG A 115 21.96 30.91 2.63
CA ARG A 115 21.88 29.50 2.21
C ARG A 115 23.16 28.72 2.53
N GLY A 116 24.33 29.35 2.38
CA GLY A 116 25.62 28.77 2.73
C GLY A 116 25.77 28.44 4.21
N LEU A 117 25.38 29.38 5.09
CA LEU A 117 25.37 29.21 6.53
C LEU A 117 24.34 28.16 6.99
N SER A 118 23.16 28.13 6.35
CA SER A 118 22.14 27.11 6.58
C SER A 118 22.67 25.70 6.28
N ARG A 119 23.31 25.49 5.12
CA ARG A 119 23.93 24.19 4.76
C ARG A 119 25.06 23.77 5.72
N ALA A 120 25.70 24.74 6.38
CA ALA A 120 26.73 24.49 7.37
C ALA A 120 26.19 24.25 8.79
N GLY A 121 24.87 24.33 9.01
CA GLY A 121 24.23 24.20 10.32
C GLY A 121 24.53 25.38 11.28
N MET A 122 24.97 26.53 10.76
CA MET A 122 25.38 27.68 11.58
C MET A 122 24.23 28.68 11.79
N THR A 123 23.11 28.23 12.32
CA THR A 123 21.83 28.96 12.39
C THR A 123 21.93 30.31 13.09
N ARG A 124 22.68 30.43 14.20
CA ARG A 124 22.88 31.70 14.91
C ARG A 124 23.65 32.75 14.08
N ARG A 125 24.60 32.31 13.24
CA ARG A 125 25.35 33.23 12.35
C ARG A 125 24.49 33.74 11.20
N VAL A 126 23.38 33.09 10.86
CA VAL A 126 22.47 33.55 9.80
C VAL A 126 21.88 34.92 10.16
N ILE A 127 21.57 35.16 11.43
CA ILE A 127 21.03 36.45 11.92
C ILE A 127 22.05 37.58 11.69
N THR A 128 23.36 37.31 11.88
CA THR A 128 24.43 38.31 11.67
C THR A 128 24.56 38.78 10.22
N VAL A 129 23.98 38.05 9.26
CA VAL A 129 23.92 38.51 7.86
C VAL A 129 23.05 39.76 7.73
N LEU A 130 22.08 39.95 8.62
CA LEU A 130 21.26 41.16 8.65
C LEU A 130 22.11 42.39 9.02
N ASP A 131 23.04 42.27 9.98
CA ASP A 131 23.96 43.35 10.34
C ASP A 131 24.86 43.74 9.15
N LEU A 132 25.29 42.74 8.36
CA LEU A 132 26.02 42.99 7.12
C LEU A 132 25.14 43.71 6.09
N ALA A 133 23.89 43.32 5.94
CA ALA A 133 22.95 44.00 5.03
C ALA A 133 22.72 45.46 5.45
N TYR A 134 22.57 45.74 6.75
CA TYR A 134 22.48 47.10 7.29
C TYR A 134 23.74 47.93 6.98
N LYS A 135 24.93 47.33 7.14
CA LYS A 135 26.22 47.99 6.85
C LYS A 135 26.34 48.48 5.41
N PHE A 136 25.84 47.71 4.43
CA PHE A 136 26.02 48.04 3.00
C PHE A 136 24.80 48.70 2.34
N HIS A 137 23.58 48.48 2.82
CA HIS A 137 22.36 48.99 2.18
C HIS A 137 21.53 49.94 3.04
N GLY A 138 21.82 50.10 4.33
CA GLY A 138 21.05 50.95 5.27
C GLY A 138 19.67 50.39 5.62
N THR A 139 18.89 49.94 4.64
CA THR A 139 17.59 49.27 4.83
C THR A 139 17.56 47.93 4.08
N PRO A 140 17.65 46.79 4.77
CA PRO A 140 17.57 45.47 4.14
C PRO A 140 16.21 45.22 3.50
N SER A 141 16.17 44.50 2.37
CA SER A 141 14.92 44.16 1.70
C SER A 141 14.19 43.00 2.39
N LEU A 142 12.87 42.95 2.17
CA LEU A 142 12.01 41.86 2.68
C LEU A 142 12.48 40.47 2.22
N LYS A 143 13.15 40.36 1.07
CA LYS A 143 13.71 39.10 0.55
C LYS A 143 14.81 38.54 1.45
N ILE A 144 15.66 39.41 2.02
CA ILE A 144 16.73 39.02 2.95
C ILE A 144 16.09 38.53 4.26
N PHE A 145 15.13 39.29 4.80
CA PHE A 145 14.37 38.89 5.99
C PHE A 145 13.67 37.54 5.80
N ASN A 146 12.94 37.36 4.70
CA ASN A 146 12.25 36.10 4.38
C ASN A 146 13.22 34.92 4.17
N SER A 147 14.40 35.17 3.61
CA SER A 147 15.44 34.13 3.46
C SER A 147 16.03 33.70 4.80
N ILE A 148 16.29 34.66 5.71
CA ILE A 148 16.73 34.36 7.07
C ILE A 148 15.62 33.61 7.82
N LEU A 149 14.38 34.09 7.73
CA LEU A 149 13.23 33.51 8.41
C LEU A 149 12.94 32.07 7.97
N ASP A 150 13.02 31.76 6.68
CA ASP A 150 12.84 30.39 6.15
C ASP A 150 13.90 29.42 6.70
N VAL A 151 15.14 29.88 6.89
CA VAL A 151 16.20 29.09 7.52
C VAL A 151 15.92 28.90 9.01
N LEU A 152 15.60 29.98 9.73
CA LEU A 152 15.32 29.91 11.17
C LEU A 152 14.14 28.99 11.46
N VAL A 153 13.06 29.08 10.68
CA VAL A 153 11.86 28.25 10.86
C VAL A 153 12.14 26.75 10.77
N LYS A 154 13.09 26.34 9.90
CA LYS A 154 13.46 24.92 9.73
C LYS A 154 14.25 24.36 10.92
N GLU A 155 15.00 25.23 11.60
CA GLU A 155 15.93 24.86 12.66
C GLU A 155 15.35 25.07 14.07
N ASP A 156 14.79 26.25 14.32
CA ASP A 156 14.19 26.63 15.61
C ASP A 156 13.14 27.73 15.43
N ILE A 157 11.88 27.36 15.69
CA ILE A 157 10.75 28.28 15.58
C ILE A 157 10.80 29.42 16.60
N ASP A 158 11.39 29.22 17.78
CA ASP A 158 11.48 30.28 18.79
C ASP A 158 12.49 31.35 18.37
N MET A 159 13.62 30.95 17.78
CA MET A 159 14.56 31.89 17.16
C MET A 159 13.90 32.66 16.00
N ALA A 160 13.11 31.99 15.15
CA ALA A 160 12.40 32.63 14.05
C ALA A 160 11.38 33.67 14.55
N ARG A 161 10.66 33.38 15.63
CA ARG A 161 9.68 34.30 16.24
C ARG A 161 10.34 35.49 16.90
N GLU A 162 11.45 35.26 17.61
CA GLU A 162 12.23 36.33 18.21
C GLU A 162 12.79 37.27 17.12
N PHE A 163 13.33 36.70 16.04
CA PHE A 163 13.79 37.46 14.88
C PHE A 163 12.66 38.27 14.23
N TYR A 164 11.48 37.68 14.04
CA TYR A 164 10.33 38.42 13.50
C TYR A 164 9.92 39.59 14.41
N ARG A 165 9.91 39.41 15.73
CA ARG A 165 9.57 40.47 16.70
C ARG A 165 10.62 41.58 16.72
N LYS A 166 11.88 41.24 16.97
CA LYS A 166 12.95 42.21 17.21
C LYS A 166 13.51 42.80 15.92
N SER A 167 13.63 42.01 14.86
CA SER A 167 14.32 42.44 13.64
C SER A 167 13.37 42.90 12.54
N MET A 168 12.12 42.44 12.49
CA MET A 168 11.15 42.90 11.49
C MET A 168 10.18 43.94 12.08
N MET A 169 9.47 43.61 13.17
CA MET A 169 8.44 44.51 13.71
C MET A 169 9.00 45.79 14.34
N GLU A 170 10.05 45.70 15.18
CA GLU A 170 10.67 46.89 15.78
C GLU A 170 11.35 47.80 14.75
N SER A 171 11.84 47.23 13.65
CA SER A 171 12.41 47.98 12.51
C SER A 171 11.34 48.54 11.56
N GLY A 172 10.05 48.34 11.84
CA GLY A 172 8.94 48.84 11.03
C GLY A 172 8.72 48.10 9.70
N VAL A 173 9.39 46.96 9.48
CA VAL A 173 9.26 46.16 8.25
C VAL A 173 7.99 45.31 8.35
N ARG A 174 7.01 45.60 7.48
CA ARG A 174 5.78 44.81 7.38
C ARG A 174 6.02 43.55 6.56
N GLY A 175 5.70 42.39 7.15
CA GLY A 175 5.73 41.10 6.44
C GLY A 175 4.62 41.00 5.40
N ASP A 176 4.89 40.24 4.34
CA ASP A 176 3.91 39.89 3.31
C ASP A 176 3.31 38.50 3.58
N ASP A 177 2.40 38.08 2.70
CA ASP A 177 1.79 36.75 2.73
C ASP A 177 2.83 35.62 2.77
N TYR A 178 3.97 35.81 2.11
CA TYR A 178 5.06 34.84 2.10
C TYR A 178 5.77 34.77 3.45
N THR A 179 6.04 35.91 4.10
CA THR A 179 6.55 35.97 5.49
C THR A 179 5.65 35.20 6.45
N PHE A 180 4.34 35.45 6.38
CA PHE A 180 3.38 34.79 7.24
C PHE A 180 3.22 33.30 6.91
N GLY A 181 3.30 32.91 5.64
CA GLY A 181 3.33 31.51 5.21
C GLY A 181 4.51 30.74 5.78
N ILE A 182 5.72 31.34 5.78
CA ILE A 182 6.92 30.75 6.39
C ILE A 182 6.69 30.50 7.89
N LEU A 183 6.27 31.52 8.63
CA LEU A 183 6.00 31.40 10.07
C LEU A 183 4.91 30.37 10.37
N MET A 184 3.82 30.39 9.59
CA MET A 184 2.71 29.47 9.78
C MET A 184 3.15 28.01 9.57
N LYS A 185 3.91 27.76 8.51
CA LYS A 185 4.50 26.44 8.24
C LYS A 185 5.37 25.98 9.41
N GLY A 186 6.22 26.85 9.94
CA GLY A 186 7.06 26.55 11.11
C GLY A 186 6.27 26.19 12.36
N LEU A 187 5.26 26.99 12.70
CA LEU A 187 4.39 26.75 13.85
C LEU A 187 3.61 25.43 13.70
N CYS A 188 3.15 25.13 12.49
CA CYS A 188 2.41 23.90 12.19
C CYS A 188 3.31 22.65 12.24
N LEU A 189 4.52 22.72 11.69
CA LEU A 189 5.49 21.61 11.73
C LEU A 189 5.97 21.29 13.16
N THR A 190 6.09 22.31 14.01
CA THR A 190 6.47 22.16 15.43
C THR A 190 5.28 21.86 16.35
N ASN A 191 4.10 21.58 15.77
CA ASN A 191 2.87 21.26 16.49
C ASN A 191 2.34 22.37 17.44
N ARG A 192 2.72 23.63 17.20
CA ARG A 192 2.30 24.79 18.01
C ARG A 192 1.07 25.47 17.43
N ILE A 193 0.00 24.70 17.24
CA ILE A 193 -1.23 25.17 16.56
C ILE A 193 -1.86 26.39 17.27
N GLY A 194 -1.84 26.43 18.60
CA GLY A 194 -2.39 27.57 19.35
C GLY A 194 -1.72 28.91 19.01
N GLU A 195 -0.39 28.88 18.82
CA GLU A 195 0.36 30.04 18.37
C GLU A 195 0.10 30.35 16.89
N GLY A 196 -0.16 29.33 16.06
CA GLY A 196 -0.63 29.49 14.69
C GLY A 196 -1.95 30.29 14.61
N PHE A 197 -2.92 30.00 15.49
CA PHE A 197 -4.15 30.81 15.57
C PHE A 197 -3.89 32.25 16.03
N LYS A 198 -2.95 32.47 16.96
CA LYS A 198 -2.56 33.83 17.35
C LYS A 198 -1.95 34.60 16.17
N LEU A 199 -1.13 33.93 15.35
CA LEU A 199 -0.58 34.51 14.13
C LEU A 199 -1.68 34.84 13.11
N LEU A 200 -2.66 33.95 12.92
CA LEU A 200 -3.80 34.21 12.04
C LEU A 200 -4.60 35.45 12.49
N GLN A 201 -4.84 35.60 13.79
CA GLN A 201 -5.52 36.79 14.34
C GLN A 201 -4.68 38.07 14.18
N LEU A 202 -3.36 37.98 14.35
CA LEU A 202 -2.45 39.10 14.10
C LEU A 202 -2.53 39.58 12.64
N ILE A 203 -2.57 38.64 11.68
CA ILE A 203 -2.69 38.95 10.25
C ILE A 203 -4.00 39.71 9.98
N LYS A 204 -5.12 39.21 10.51
CA LYS A 204 -6.44 39.86 10.39
C LYS A 204 -6.46 41.26 11.01
N ASN A 205 -5.90 41.42 12.21
CA ASN A 205 -5.86 42.70 12.91
C ASN A 205 -4.97 43.74 12.21
N ASN A 206 -3.94 43.30 11.48
CA ASN A 206 -3.08 44.17 10.70
C ASN A 206 -3.71 44.59 9.35
N GLY A 207 -4.96 44.19 9.07
CA GLY A 207 -5.67 44.51 7.84
C GLY A 207 -5.20 43.71 6.63
N VAL A 208 -4.45 42.63 6.82
CA VAL A 208 -4.01 41.74 5.75
C VAL A 208 -5.00 40.58 5.64
N THR A 209 -5.52 40.32 4.44
CA THR A 209 -6.39 39.18 4.18
C THR A 209 -5.54 37.90 4.12
N PRO A 210 -5.71 36.93 5.04
CA PRO A 210 -4.91 35.71 4.98
C PRO A 210 -5.26 34.92 3.72
N ASN A 211 -4.24 34.52 2.96
CA ASN A 211 -4.44 33.76 1.74
C ASN A 211 -4.79 32.28 2.03
N THR A 212 -5.20 31.57 0.98
CA THR A 212 -5.57 30.15 1.03
C THR A 212 -4.44 29.26 1.53
N VAL A 213 -3.18 29.59 1.25
CA VAL A 213 -2.01 28.83 1.70
C VAL A 213 -1.86 28.83 3.22
N ILE A 214 -2.05 29.98 3.86
CA ILE A 214 -1.97 30.11 5.33
C ILE A 214 -3.09 29.27 5.99
N TYR A 215 -4.32 29.37 5.47
CA TYR A 215 -5.44 28.57 5.94
C TYR A 215 -5.20 27.07 5.73
N ASN A 216 -4.84 26.64 4.52
CA ASN A 216 -4.57 25.23 4.19
C ASN A 216 -3.44 24.64 5.06
N THR A 217 -2.42 25.43 5.39
CA THR A 217 -1.34 25.01 6.29
C THR A 217 -1.86 24.73 7.71
N LEU A 218 -2.72 25.60 8.25
CA LEU A 218 -3.37 25.38 9.54
C LEU A 218 -4.37 24.23 9.52
N LEU A 219 -5.17 24.12 8.46
CA LEU A 219 -6.12 23.03 8.26
C LEU A 219 -5.39 21.68 8.27
N HIS A 220 -4.32 21.55 7.48
CA HIS A 220 -3.52 20.34 7.43
C HIS A 220 -2.92 19.98 8.80
N ALA A 221 -2.44 20.98 9.56
CA ALA A 221 -1.93 20.77 10.91
C ALA A 221 -3.02 20.29 11.90
N LEU A 222 -4.22 20.88 11.83
CA LEU A 222 -5.37 20.46 12.64
C LEU A 222 -5.80 19.02 12.30
N CYS A 223 -5.90 18.70 11.01
CA CYS A 223 -6.25 17.38 10.52
C CYS A 223 -5.22 16.32 10.95
N ARG A 224 -3.92 16.63 10.84
CA ARG A 224 -2.84 15.72 11.30
C ARG A 224 -2.95 15.39 12.80
N ASN A 225 -3.54 16.27 13.58
CA ASN A 225 -3.75 16.11 15.02
C ASN A 225 -5.12 15.55 15.41
N GLY A 226 -5.92 15.06 14.46
CA GLY A 226 -7.27 14.54 14.73
C GLY A 226 -8.26 15.62 15.20
N LYS A 227 -7.99 16.90 14.89
CA LYS A 227 -8.88 18.03 15.24
C LYS A 227 -9.70 18.47 14.03
N VAL A 228 -10.26 17.51 13.28
CA VAL A 228 -10.92 17.77 12.00
C VAL A 228 -12.15 18.66 12.15
N GLY A 229 -12.93 18.55 13.24
CA GLY A 229 -14.06 19.46 13.50
C GLY A 229 -13.65 20.93 13.63
N ARG A 230 -12.49 21.21 14.24
CA ARG A 230 -11.92 22.57 14.29
C ARG A 230 -11.40 23.01 12.93
N ALA A 231 -10.82 22.09 12.15
CA ALA A 231 -10.41 22.37 10.78
C ALA A 231 -11.62 22.77 9.92
N ARG A 232 -12.74 22.07 10.02
CA ARG A 232 -13.99 22.44 9.33
C ARG A 232 -14.51 23.82 9.74
N SER A 233 -14.45 24.15 11.03
CA SER A 233 -14.84 25.49 11.50
C SER A 233 -13.96 26.57 10.89
N LEU A 234 -12.65 26.32 10.79
CA LEU A 234 -11.69 27.23 10.15
C LEU A 234 -11.93 27.37 8.64
N MET A 235 -12.33 26.29 7.96
CA MET A 235 -12.71 26.34 6.54
C MET A 235 -13.91 27.27 6.31
N ASN A 236 -14.89 27.29 7.21
CA ASN A 236 -16.04 28.19 7.08
C ASN A 236 -15.68 29.67 7.23
N GLU A 237 -14.51 30.00 7.79
CA GLU A 237 -13.98 31.38 7.80
C GLU A 237 -13.30 31.77 6.48
N MET A 238 -13.03 30.82 5.58
CA MET A 238 -12.37 31.09 4.30
C MET A 238 -13.38 31.69 3.32
N VAL A 239 -12.97 32.75 2.63
CA VAL A 239 -13.80 33.40 1.59
C VAL A 239 -13.90 32.51 0.35
N ASP A 240 -12.79 31.93 -0.09
CA ASP A 240 -12.70 31.11 -1.30
C ASP A 240 -11.86 29.85 -1.03
N PRO A 241 -12.48 28.76 -0.55
CA PRO A 241 -11.80 27.48 -0.39
C PRO A 241 -11.53 26.85 -1.76
N ASN A 242 -10.29 26.39 -1.97
CA ASN A 242 -9.87 25.78 -3.23
C ASN A 242 -9.83 24.24 -3.14
N GLU A 243 -9.51 23.58 -4.25
CA GLU A 243 -9.35 22.12 -4.33
C GLU A 243 -8.48 21.55 -3.19
N VAL A 244 -7.32 22.17 -2.92
CA VAL A 244 -6.41 21.74 -1.86
C VAL A 244 -7.08 21.77 -0.48
N THR A 245 -7.93 22.78 -0.21
CA THR A 245 -8.71 22.87 1.03
C THR A 245 -9.61 21.64 1.21
N PHE A 246 -10.32 21.24 0.15
CA PHE A 246 -11.21 20.08 0.18
C PHE A 246 -10.43 18.76 0.27
N ASN A 247 -9.35 18.58 -0.49
CA ASN A 247 -8.52 17.37 -0.43
C ASN A 247 -7.95 17.13 0.98
N ILE A 248 -7.51 18.18 1.68
CA ILE A 248 -7.04 18.09 3.07
C ILE A 248 -8.15 17.60 4.00
N LEU A 249 -9.36 18.17 3.90
CA LEU A 249 -10.45 17.85 4.82
C LEU A 249 -11.07 16.49 4.52
N ILE A 250 -11.33 16.17 3.25
CA ILE A 250 -11.90 14.88 2.82
C ILE A 250 -10.93 13.74 3.22
N SER A 251 -9.63 13.88 2.93
CA SER A 251 -8.63 12.88 3.34
C SER A 251 -8.50 12.74 4.85
N SER A 252 -8.79 13.79 5.62
CA SER A 252 -8.78 13.74 7.08
C SER A 252 -10.02 13.07 7.68
N TYR A 253 -11.22 13.38 7.17
CA TYR A 253 -12.44 12.69 7.57
C TYR A 253 -12.41 11.21 7.17
N TYR A 254 -11.76 10.88 6.06
CA TYR A 254 -11.45 9.50 5.69
C TYR A 254 -10.62 8.80 6.77
N LYS A 255 -9.54 9.43 7.27
CA LYS A 255 -8.67 8.83 8.30
C LYS A 255 -9.37 8.62 9.63
N GLU A 256 -10.42 9.40 9.91
CA GLU A 256 -11.28 9.25 11.09
C GLU A 256 -12.49 8.33 10.84
N GLU A 257 -12.53 7.60 9.71
CA GLU A 257 -13.63 6.71 9.28
C GLU A 257 -15.01 7.37 9.22
N ASN A 258 -15.05 8.70 9.10
CA ASN A 258 -16.28 9.48 9.08
C ASN A 258 -16.77 9.71 7.65
N LEU A 259 -17.35 8.68 7.04
CA LEU A 259 -17.85 8.69 5.67
C LEU A 259 -18.89 9.80 5.42
N VAL A 260 -19.81 10.03 6.36
CA VAL A 260 -20.89 11.00 6.18
C VAL A 260 -20.35 12.40 5.98
N GLN A 261 -19.38 12.84 6.80
CA GLN A 261 -18.81 14.17 6.67
C GLN A 261 -17.89 14.30 5.45
N ALA A 262 -17.20 13.22 5.06
CA ALA A 262 -16.43 13.18 3.82
C ALA A 262 -17.33 13.40 2.59
N LEU A 263 -18.48 12.74 2.52
CA LEU A 263 -19.45 12.91 1.43
C LEU A 263 -20.06 14.31 1.43
N VAL A 264 -20.44 14.86 2.58
CA VAL A 264 -20.96 16.24 2.67
C VAL A 264 -19.95 17.26 2.14
N LEU A 265 -18.65 17.07 2.41
CA LEU A 265 -17.61 17.94 1.87
C LEU A 265 -17.37 17.71 0.37
N LEU A 266 -17.46 16.48 -0.09
CA LEU A 266 -17.36 16.15 -1.51
C LEU A 266 -18.49 16.81 -2.31
N GLU A 267 -19.73 16.72 -1.83
CA GLU A 267 -20.89 17.41 -2.42
C GLU A 267 -20.69 18.93 -2.44
N LYS A 268 -20.17 19.50 -1.35
CA LYS A 268 -19.85 20.93 -1.29
C LYS A 268 -18.73 21.30 -2.28
N CYS A 269 -17.76 20.43 -2.51
CA CYS A 269 -16.69 20.63 -3.50
C CYS A 269 -17.28 20.69 -4.92
N PHE A 270 -18.13 19.73 -5.28
CA PHE A 270 -18.80 19.70 -6.59
C PHE A 270 -19.77 20.86 -6.78
N ALA A 271 -20.46 21.32 -5.73
CA ALA A 271 -21.33 22.49 -5.78
C ALA A 271 -20.58 23.79 -6.12
N LEU A 272 -19.29 23.87 -5.79
CA LEU A 272 -18.39 24.97 -6.16
C LEU A 272 -17.73 24.76 -7.53
N SER A 273 -18.12 23.73 -8.28
CA SER A 273 -17.47 23.32 -9.55
C SER A 273 -15.97 23.03 -9.40
N LEU A 274 -15.55 22.60 -8.21
CA LEU A 274 -14.20 22.14 -7.94
C LEU A 274 -14.12 20.61 -8.11
N VAL A 275 -12.97 20.14 -8.58
CA VAL A 275 -12.70 18.72 -8.79
C VAL A 275 -11.63 18.29 -7.80
N PRO A 276 -11.91 17.36 -6.87
CA PRO A 276 -10.89 16.80 -5.99
C PRO A 276 -9.84 16.01 -6.77
N ASP A 277 -8.65 15.87 -6.19
CA ASP A 277 -7.59 15.08 -6.83
C ASP A 277 -7.92 13.58 -6.86
N VAL A 278 -7.29 12.85 -7.79
CA VAL A 278 -7.51 11.41 -8.02
C VAL A 278 -7.29 10.61 -6.74
N VAL A 279 -6.32 10.99 -5.92
CA VAL A 279 -6.01 10.31 -4.67
C VAL A 279 -7.19 10.42 -3.69
N THR A 280 -7.77 11.61 -3.54
CA THR A 280 -8.93 11.86 -2.69
C THR A 280 -10.15 11.09 -3.20
N VAL A 281 -10.40 11.12 -4.51
CA VAL A 281 -11.53 10.42 -5.15
C VAL A 281 -11.41 8.91 -4.97
N THR A 282 -10.26 8.30 -5.31
CA THR A 282 -10.01 6.86 -5.15
C THR A 282 -10.24 6.42 -3.70
N LYS A 283 -9.84 7.26 -2.74
CA LYS A 283 -10.03 6.97 -1.32
C LYS A 283 -11.49 7.00 -0.87
N VAL A 284 -12.29 7.93 -1.40
CA VAL A 284 -13.75 7.97 -1.16
C VAL A 284 -14.42 6.74 -1.78
N VAL A 285 -14.08 6.41 -3.03
CA VAL A 285 -14.58 5.22 -3.74
C VAL A 285 -14.27 3.95 -2.96
N GLU A 286 -13.05 3.82 -2.44
CA GLU A 286 -12.64 2.66 -1.62
C GLU A 286 -13.53 2.48 -0.38
N ILE A 287 -13.85 3.54 0.38
CA ILE A 287 -14.77 3.41 1.53
C ILE A 287 -16.15 3.01 1.06
N LEU A 288 -16.69 3.71 0.06
CA LEU A 288 -18.03 3.43 -0.43
C LEU A 288 -18.17 1.97 -0.86
N CYS A 289 -17.15 1.43 -1.55
CA CYS A 289 -17.05 0.02 -1.90
C CYS A 289 -17.01 -0.89 -0.66
N ASN A 290 -16.16 -0.60 0.32
CA ASN A 290 -16.05 -1.39 1.56
C ASN A 290 -17.32 -1.35 2.41
N ALA A 291 -18.09 -0.26 2.33
CA ALA A 291 -19.41 -0.11 2.96
C ALA A 291 -20.55 -0.74 2.15
N GLY A 292 -20.26 -1.36 1.00
CA GLY A 292 -21.26 -1.95 0.10
C GLY A 292 -22.06 -0.94 -0.75
N ARG A 293 -21.77 0.36 -0.63
CA ARG A 293 -22.41 1.47 -1.37
C ARG A 293 -21.76 1.70 -2.74
N VAL A 294 -21.59 0.61 -3.50
CA VAL A 294 -20.86 0.60 -4.78
C VAL A 294 -21.51 1.44 -5.88
N THR A 295 -22.83 1.66 -5.83
CA THR A 295 -23.55 2.50 -6.80
C THR A 295 -23.19 3.98 -6.63
N GLU A 296 -23.16 4.46 -5.39
CA GLU A 296 -22.71 5.83 -5.10
C GLU A 296 -21.23 6.02 -5.44
N ALA A 297 -20.42 4.97 -5.26
CA ALA A 297 -19.01 5.00 -5.67
C ALA A 297 -18.85 5.24 -7.18
N ALA A 298 -19.74 4.64 -7.99
CA ALA A 298 -19.77 4.88 -9.43
C ALA A 298 -20.25 6.30 -9.77
N GLU A 299 -21.30 6.79 -9.11
CA GLU A 299 -21.81 8.16 -9.28
C GLU A 299 -20.73 9.21 -9.00
N VAL A 300 -19.91 8.99 -7.97
CA VAL A 300 -18.77 9.88 -7.65
C VAL A 300 -17.76 9.92 -8.79
N LEU A 301 -17.38 8.79 -9.38
CA LEU A 301 -16.44 8.76 -10.52
C LEU A 301 -17.03 9.48 -11.75
N GLU A 302 -18.28 9.20 -12.09
CA GLU A 302 -18.96 9.86 -13.20
C GLU A 302 -19.07 11.37 -13.01
N ARG A 303 -19.31 11.82 -11.76
CA ARG A 303 -19.37 13.25 -11.44
C ARG A 303 -18.02 13.94 -11.62
N VAL A 304 -16.93 13.31 -11.17
CA VAL A 304 -15.57 13.82 -11.33
C VAL A 304 -15.21 13.98 -12.81
N GLU A 305 -15.54 13.00 -13.64
CA GLU A 305 -15.31 13.07 -15.08
C GLU A 305 -16.18 14.14 -15.76
N SER A 306 -17.45 14.28 -15.35
CA SER A 306 -18.36 15.30 -15.90
C SER A 306 -17.89 16.74 -15.66
N LEU A 307 -17.08 16.95 -14.62
CA LEU A 307 -16.46 18.23 -14.29
C LEU A 307 -15.05 18.39 -14.92
N GLY A 308 -14.61 17.44 -15.75
CA GLY A 308 -13.32 17.47 -16.43
C GLY A 308 -12.15 16.91 -15.61
N GLY A 309 -12.41 16.18 -14.53
CA GLY A 309 -11.38 15.50 -13.75
C GLY A 309 -10.75 14.33 -14.51
N SER A 310 -9.44 14.16 -14.35
CA SER A 310 -8.72 12.99 -14.87
C SER A 310 -8.80 11.85 -13.86
N LEU A 311 -9.36 10.70 -14.23
CA LEU A 311 -9.21 9.47 -13.45
C LEU A 311 -7.98 8.66 -13.91
N ASP A 312 -7.63 7.63 -13.15
CA ASP A 312 -6.59 6.66 -13.51
C ASP A 312 -7.10 5.22 -13.40
N ALA A 313 -6.25 4.26 -13.78
CA ALA A 313 -6.56 2.84 -13.65
C ALA A 313 -6.82 2.40 -12.20
N VAL A 314 -6.23 3.08 -11.21
CA VAL A 314 -6.40 2.73 -9.80
C VAL A 314 -7.81 3.06 -9.32
N ALA A 315 -8.36 4.20 -9.72
CA ALA A 315 -9.75 4.58 -9.43
C ALA A 315 -10.76 3.57 -9.98
N TYR A 316 -10.60 3.20 -11.26
CA TYR A 316 -11.44 2.17 -11.91
C TYR A 316 -11.27 0.79 -11.27
N ASN A 317 -10.04 0.36 -11.00
CA ASN A 317 -9.77 -0.93 -10.33
C ASN A 317 -10.41 -0.99 -8.95
N THR A 318 -10.42 0.12 -8.20
CA THR A 318 -11.07 0.21 -6.89
C THR A 318 -12.59 0.04 -7.00
N LEU A 319 -13.22 0.64 -8.01
CA LEU A 319 -14.64 0.50 -8.27
C LEU A 319 -15.00 -0.94 -8.72
N ILE A 320 -14.25 -1.49 -9.67
CA ILE A 320 -14.42 -2.86 -10.17
C ILE A 320 -14.31 -3.86 -9.02
N LYS A 321 -13.29 -3.71 -8.16
CA LYS A 321 -13.12 -4.54 -6.96
C LYS A 321 -14.32 -4.45 -6.02
N GLY A 322 -14.87 -3.25 -5.83
CA GLY A 322 -16.10 -3.05 -5.05
C GLY A 322 -17.28 -3.85 -5.60
N PHE A 323 -17.54 -3.76 -6.91
CA PHE A 323 -18.63 -4.52 -7.54
C PHE A 323 -18.40 -6.04 -7.46
N CYS A 324 -17.16 -6.51 -7.61
CA CYS A 324 -16.81 -7.92 -7.41
C CYS A 324 -17.09 -8.37 -5.96
N GLY A 325 -16.72 -7.56 -4.95
CA GLY A 325 -16.93 -7.88 -3.54
C GLY A 325 -18.41 -7.99 -3.13
N VAL A 326 -19.31 -7.26 -3.80
CA VAL A 326 -20.77 -7.36 -3.59
C VAL A 326 -21.40 -8.48 -4.44
N GLY A 327 -20.61 -9.22 -5.21
CA GLY A 327 -21.08 -10.30 -6.10
C GLY A 327 -21.68 -9.81 -7.43
N LYS A 328 -21.64 -8.51 -7.73
CA LYS A 328 -22.15 -7.92 -8.99
C LYS A 328 -21.06 -7.85 -10.07
N VAL A 329 -20.36 -8.96 -10.29
CA VAL A 329 -19.15 -9.02 -11.15
C VAL A 329 -19.41 -8.60 -12.60
N LYS A 330 -20.60 -8.90 -13.15
CA LYS A 330 -20.98 -8.47 -14.51
C LYS A 330 -21.02 -6.93 -14.66
N VAL A 331 -21.35 -6.21 -13.59
CA VAL A 331 -21.28 -4.74 -13.57
C VAL A 331 -19.81 -4.29 -13.52
N GLY A 332 -18.96 -4.99 -12.76
CA GLY A 332 -17.51 -4.78 -12.81
C GLY A 332 -16.94 -4.93 -14.23
N LEU A 333 -17.37 -5.94 -14.97
CA LEU A 333 -16.98 -6.13 -16.38
C LEU A 333 -17.49 -4.97 -17.29
N HIS A 334 -18.65 -4.39 -16.99
CA HIS A 334 -19.11 -3.20 -17.69
C HIS A 334 -18.16 -2.00 -17.46
N PHE A 335 -17.67 -1.84 -16.23
CA PHE A 335 -16.69 -0.78 -15.90
C PHE A 335 -15.32 -0.98 -16.56
N LEU A 336 -14.89 -2.22 -16.82
CA LEU A 336 -13.72 -2.49 -17.68
C LEU A 336 -13.93 -1.93 -19.09
N LYS A 337 -15.06 -2.25 -19.72
CA LYS A 337 -15.37 -1.73 -21.07
C LYS A 337 -15.53 -0.21 -21.08
N GLN A 338 -16.09 0.36 -20.01
CA GLN A 338 -16.21 1.81 -19.87
C GLN A 338 -14.83 2.48 -19.75
N MET A 339 -13.93 1.88 -18.99
CA MET A 339 -12.53 2.30 -18.85
C MET A 339 -11.82 2.32 -20.21
N GLU A 340 -11.95 1.26 -20.99
CA GLU A 340 -11.40 1.15 -22.36
C GLU A 340 -11.99 2.20 -23.31
N ASN A 341 -13.32 2.35 -23.32
CA ASN A 341 -14.02 3.32 -24.17
C ASN A 341 -13.61 4.77 -23.87
N LYS A 342 -13.22 5.06 -22.62
CA LYS A 342 -12.73 6.37 -22.20
C LYS A 342 -11.22 6.55 -22.41
N GLY A 343 -10.53 5.54 -22.93
CA GLY A 343 -9.10 5.59 -23.26
C GLY A 343 -8.17 5.30 -22.08
N TYR A 344 -8.68 4.80 -20.97
CA TYR A 344 -7.86 4.33 -19.86
C TYR A 344 -7.45 2.87 -20.12
N LEU A 345 -6.15 2.58 -20.04
CA LEU A 345 -5.64 1.24 -20.35
C LEU A 345 -5.78 0.32 -19.13
N PRO A 346 -6.54 -0.79 -19.24
CA PRO A 346 -6.55 -1.83 -18.22
C PRO A 346 -5.15 -2.41 -18.00
N ASN A 347 -4.87 -2.84 -16.77
CA ASN A 347 -3.60 -3.48 -16.42
C ASN A 347 -3.84 -4.89 -15.88
N VAL A 348 -2.74 -5.60 -15.54
CA VAL A 348 -2.80 -6.97 -15.01
C VAL A 348 -3.68 -7.04 -13.76
N ASP A 349 -3.64 -6.02 -12.90
CA ASP A 349 -4.48 -5.97 -11.69
C ASP A 349 -5.97 -5.85 -12.02
N THR A 350 -6.34 -5.09 -13.07
CA THR A 350 -7.73 -4.96 -13.53
C THR A 350 -8.33 -6.33 -13.89
N TYR A 351 -7.63 -7.13 -14.70
CA TYR A 351 -8.10 -8.46 -15.09
C TYR A 351 -8.06 -9.42 -13.91
N ASN A 352 -7.03 -9.40 -13.07
CA ASN A 352 -6.95 -10.27 -11.90
C ASN A 352 -8.13 -10.05 -10.94
N ILE A 353 -8.56 -8.80 -10.73
CA ILE A 353 -9.74 -8.48 -9.90
C ILE A 353 -11.02 -9.10 -10.50
N LEU A 354 -11.20 -9.02 -11.82
CA LEU A 354 -12.38 -9.58 -12.49
C LEU A 354 -12.35 -11.10 -12.55
N ILE A 355 -11.23 -11.70 -12.94
CA ILE A 355 -11.03 -13.16 -12.97
C ILE A 355 -11.33 -13.73 -11.58
N TYR A 356 -10.75 -13.14 -10.53
CA TYR A 356 -11.05 -13.53 -9.15
C TYR A 356 -12.55 -13.41 -8.83
N GLY A 357 -13.16 -12.26 -9.13
CA GLY A 357 -14.59 -12.05 -8.90
C GLY A 357 -15.48 -13.08 -9.62
N PHE A 358 -15.18 -13.39 -10.88
CA PHE A 358 -15.92 -14.38 -11.66
C PHE A 358 -15.73 -15.81 -11.11
N CYS A 359 -14.53 -16.15 -10.64
CA CYS A 359 -14.27 -17.42 -9.95
C CYS A 359 -15.11 -17.54 -8.67
N GLU A 360 -15.10 -16.53 -7.80
CA GLU A 360 -15.90 -16.52 -6.55
C GLU A 360 -17.42 -16.57 -6.83
N SER A 361 -17.85 -16.00 -7.96
CA SER A 361 -19.26 -16.03 -8.39
C SER A 361 -19.63 -17.26 -9.25
N ARG A 362 -18.75 -18.28 -9.32
CA ARG A 362 -18.94 -19.53 -10.07
C ARG A 362 -19.22 -19.36 -11.58
N MET A 363 -18.76 -18.26 -12.16
CA MET A 363 -18.92 -17.91 -13.58
C MET A 363 -17.62 -18.17 -14.35
N LEU A 364 -17.19 -19.43 -14.39
CA LEU A 364 -15.84 -19.81 -14.83
C LEU A 364 -15.58 -19.63 -16.33
N ASP A 365 -16.61 -19.75 -17.17
CA ASP A 365 -16.45 -19.52 -18.62
C ASP A 365 -16.04 -18.07 -18.90
N LEU A 366 -16.69 -17.10 -18.25
CA LEU A 366 -16.33 -15.69 -18.36
C LEU A 366 -14.94 -15.39 -17.77
N ALA A 367 -14.53 -16.11 -16.72
CA ALA A 367 -13.19 -16.00 -16.18
C ALA A 367 -12.12 -16.51 -17.17
N LEU A 368 -12.40 -17.62 -17.86
CA LEU A 368 -11.54 -18.17 -18.92
C LEU A 368 -11.46 -17.26 -20.14
N ASP A 369 -12.60 -16.67 -20.54
CA ASP A 369 -12.65 -15.68 -21.62
C ASP A 369 -11.74 -14.50 -21.29
N LEU A 370 -11.89 -13.89 -20.11
CA LEU A 370 -11.02 -12.78 -19.67
C LEU A 370 -9.55 -13.17 -19.56
N PHE A 371 -9.27 -14.38 -19.08
CA PHE A 371 -7.90 -14.90 -19.05
C PHE A 371 -7.32 -14.95 -20.46
N ASN A 372 -8.10 -15.36 -21.45
CA ASN A 372 -7.73 -15.38 -22.87
C ASN A 372 -7.60 -13.99 -23.48
N ASP A 373 -8.51 -13.08 -23.16
CA ASP A 373 -8.52 -11.69 -23.62
C ASP A 373 -7.24 -10.95 -23.21
N MET A 374 -6.66 -11.23 -22.03
CA MET A 374 -5.35 -10.64 -21.64
C MET A 374 -4.27 -10.84 -22.72
N LYS A 375 -4.27 -11.99 -23.40
CA LYS A 375 -3.30 -12.26 -24.48
C LYS A 375 -3.62 -11.46 -25.74
N THR A 376 -4.90 -11.33 -26.10
CA THR A 376 -5.31 -10.54 -27.27
C THR A 376 -5.05 -9.06 -27.06
N ASP A 377 -5.16 -8.60 -25.82
CA ASP A 377 -5.00 -7.20 -25.42
C ASP A 377 -3.52 -6.84 -25.15
N GLY A 378 -2.60 -7.79 -25.34
CA GLY A 378 -1.15 -7.59 -25.17
C GLY A 378 -0.70 -7.46 -23.72
N ILE A 379 -1.53 -7.89 -22.76
CA ILE A 379 -1.26 -7.85 -21.33
C ILE A 379 -0.66 -9.19 -20.91
N ASN A 380 0.60 -9.16 -20.46
CA ASN A 380 1.27 -10.37 -20.00
C ASN A 380 0.67 -10.86 -18.68
N ARG A 381 0.19 -12.11 -18.69
CA ARG A 381 -0.27 -12.82 -17.50
C ARG A 381 0.90 -13.03 -16.56
N ASN A 382 0.69 -12.77 -15.26
CA ASN A 382 1.68 -13.01 -14.23
C ASN A 382 1.30 -14.23 -13.38
N PHE A 383 2.15 -14.61 -12.44
CA PHE A 383 1.89 -15.72 -11.50
C PHE A 383 0.52 -15.61 -10.81
N VAL A 384 0.13 -14.41 -10.36
CA VAL A 384 -1.15 -14.18 -9.66
C VAL A 384 -2.34 -14.49 -10.57
N THR A 385 -2.25 -14.16 -11.86
CA THR A 385 -3.28 -14.49 -12.86
C THR A 385 -3.46 -16.00 -13.00
N PHE A 386 -2.36 -16.74 -13.19
CA PHE A 386 -2.41 -18.20 -13.31
C PHE A 386 -2.90 -18.88 -12.03
N ASP A 387 -2.36 -18.48 -10.87
CA ASP A 387 -2.76 -19.00 -9.56
C ASP A 387 -4.25 -18.80 -9.30
N THR A 388 -4.77 -17.60 -9.58
CA THR A 388 -6.18 -17.27 -9.39
C THR A 388 -7.07 -18.13 -10.27
N MET A 389 -6.71 -18.31 -11.55
CA MET A 389 -7.49 -19.13 -12.49
C MET A 389 -7.48 -20.61 -12.10
N ILE A 390 -6.30 -21.17 -11.79
CA ILE A 390 -6.15 -22.58 -11.38
C ILE A 390 -6.92 -22.83 -10.08
N ARG A 391 -6.77 -21.96 -9.08
CA ARG A 391 -7.51 -22.07 -7.82
C ARG A 391 -9.03 -22.07 -8.06
N GLY A 392 -9.54 -21.13 -8.85
CA GLY A 392 -10.98 -21.02 -9.14
C GLY A 392 -11.55 -22.20 -9.94
N LEU A 393 -10.80 -22.73 -10.92
CA LEU A 393 -11.21 -23.92 -11.68
C LEU A 393 -11.23 -25.17 -10.80
N CYS A 394 -10.18 -25.37 -10.01
CA CYS A 394 -10.05 -26.53 -9.13
C CYS A 394 -11.07 -26.51 -7.99
N SER A 395 -11.33 -25.34 -7.40
CA SER A 395 -12.30 -25.21 -6.30
C SER A 395 -13.72 -25.56 -6.75
N GLU A 396 -14.09 -25.30 -8.00
CA GLU A 396 -15.42 -25.62 -8.55
C GLU A 396 -15.45 -26.95 -9.31
N GLY A 397 -14.35 -27.70 -9.33
CA GLY A 397 -14.28 -29.05 -9.88
C GLY A 397 -14.04 -29.13 -11.39
N ARG A 398 -13.60 -28.07 -12.07
CA ARG A 398 -13.13 -28.11 -13.48
C ARG A 398 -11.63 -28.43 -13.55
N ILE A 399 -11.25 -29.59 -13.03
CA ILE A 399 -9.84 -29.96 -12.83
C ILE A 399 -9.04 -30.06 -14.14
N GLU A 400 -9.64 -30.56 -15.22
CA GLU A 400 -8.97 -30.74 -16.52
C GLU A 400 -8.57 -29.38 -17.14
N ASP A 401 -9.42 -28.37 -17.01
CA ASP A 401 -9.08 -26.99 -17.39
C ASP A 401 -7.97 -26.45 -16.48
N GLY A 402 -8.03 -26.74 -15.17
CA GLY A 402 -6.99 -26.40 -14.22
C GLY A 402 -5.61 -26.94 -14.62
N PHE A 403 -5.55 -28.22 -15.03
CA PHE A 403 -4.33 -28.82 -15.58
C PHE A 403 -3.84 -28.12 -16.83
N SER A 404 -4.74 -27.84 -17.77
CA SER A 404 -4.42 -27.14 -19.02
C SER A 404 -3.80 -25.76 -18.75
N ILE A 405 -4.33 -25.01 -17.77
CA ILE A 405 -3.77 -23.70 -17.37
C ILE A 405 -2.44 -23.85 -16.63
N LEU A 406 -2.24 -24.91 -15.81
CA LEU A 406 -0.96 -25.19 -15.16
C LEU A 406 0.13 -25.53 -16.19
N GLU A 407 -0.16 -26.37 -17.18
CA GLU A 407 0.76 -26.69 -18.27
C GLU A 407 1.15 -25.43 -19.04
N LEU A 408 0.17 -24.58 -19.36
CA LEU A 408 0.42 -23.28 -19.98
C LEU A 408 1.31 -22.38 -19.11
N MET A 409 1.14 -22.40 -17.78
CA MET A 409 2.01 -21.66 -16.85
C MET A 409 3.46 -22.18 -16.91
N GLU A 410 3.65 -23.50 -16.94
CA GLU A 410 4.96 -24.15 -17.00
C GLU A 410 5.71 -23.85 -18.31
N GLU A 411 4.99 -23.66 -19.42
CA GLU A 411 5.55 -23.29 -20.73
C GLU A 411 6.04 -21.83 -20.79
N THR A 412 5.51 -20.93 -19.95
CA THR A 412 5.91 -19.52 -19.97
C THR A 412 7.31 -19.31 -19.37
N LYS A 413 8.08 -18.34 -19.90
CA LYS A 413 9.42 -17.97 -19.38
C LYS A 413 9.41 -17.51 -17.92
N GLU A 414 8.26 -17.10 -17.39
CA GLU A 414 8.13 -16.77 -15.97
C GLU A 414 8.11 -18.01 -15.08
N GLY A 415 7.70 -19.18 -15.59
CA GLY A 415 7.67 -20.47 -14.87
C GLY A 415 6.96 -20.41 -13.53
N SER A 416 6.91 -21.52 -12.79
CA SER A 416 6.32 -21.53 -11.45
C SER A 416 7.05 -20.62 -10.44
N LYS A 417 8.18 -19.98 -10.78
CA LYS A 417 9.10 -19.21 -9.91
C LYS A 417 9.39 -19.86 -8.55
N GLY A 418 9.16 -21.17 -8.40
CA GLY A 418 9.26 -21.86 -7.12
C GLY A 418 8.04 -21.67 -6.19
N HIS A 419 6.88 -21.27 -6.71
CA HIS A 419 5.64 -21.16 -5.96
C HIS A 419 4.81 -22.46 -6.03
N ILE A 420 4.45 -22.94 -4.85
CA ILE A 420 3.75 -24.20 -4.60
C ILE A 420 2.21 -24.11 -4.78
N SER A 421 1.65 -22.90 -4.67
CA SER A 421 0.19 -22.67 -4.58
C SER A 421 -0.63 -23.26 -5.75
N PRO A 422 -0.24 -23.11 -7.04
CA PRO A 422 -1.00 -23.68 -8.14
C PRO A 422 -1.06 -25.22 -8.10
N TYR A 423 0.05 -25.86 -7.72
CA TYR A 423 0.12 -27.32 -7.57
C TYR A 423 -0.76 -27.82 -6.43
N ASN A 424 -0.73 -27.15 -5.27
CA ASN A 424 -1.61 -27.47 -4.15
C ASN A 424 -3.09 -27.29 -4.52
N SER A 425 -3.42 -26.30 -5.36
CA SER A 425 -4.79 -26.09 -5.87
C SER A 425 -5.26 -27.25 -6.76
N ILE A 426 -4.39 -27.82 -7.59
CA ILE A 426 -4.69 -29.03 -8.38
C ILE A 426 -4.93 -30.24 -7.47
N ILE A 427 -4.07 -30.45 -6.46
CA ILE A 427 -4.27 -31.51 -5.45
C ILE A 427 -5.63 -31.32 -4.75
N TYR A 428 -6.00 -30.08 -4.42
CA TYR A 428 -7.30 -29.77 -3.85
C TYR A 428 -8.46 -30.11 -4.78
N GLY A 429 -8.38 -29.77 -6.06
CA GLY A 429 -9.42 -30.11 -7.04
C GLY A 429 -9.59 -31.62 -7.23
N LEU A 430 -8.48 -32.37 -7.32
CA LEU A 430 -8.51 -33.84 -7.38
C LEU A 430 -9.13 -34.45 -6.12
N PHE A 431 -8.74 -33.92 -4.95
CA PHE A 431 -9.27 -34.34 -3.66
C PHE A 431 -10.78 -34.07 -3.55
N LYS A 432 -11.26 -32.92 -4.03
CA LYS A 432 -12.68 -32.55 -4.04
C LYS A 432 -13.53 -33.48 -4.92
N GLN A 433 -12.96 -34.03 -5.98
CA GLN A 433 -13.61 -35.04 -6.84
C GLN A 433 -13.47 -36.48 -6.33
N ASN A 434 -12.94 -36.70 -5.11
CA ASN A 434 -12.63 -38.01 -4.54
C ASN A 434 -11.60 -38.84 -5.34
N ARG A 435 -10.76 -38.19 -6.17
CA ARG A 435 -9.66 -38.83 -6.93
C ARG A 435 -8.39 -38.89 -6.08
N PHE A 436 -8.45 -39.56 -4.93
CA PHE A 436 -7.39 -39.54 -3.91
C PHE A 436 -6.05 -40.14 -4.38
N ASP A 437 -6.11 -41.20 -5.20
CA ASP A 437 -4.92 -41.87 -5.73
C ASP A 437 -4.16 -40.94 -6.69
N GLU A 438 -4.87 -40.28 -7.60
CA GLU A 438 -4.29 -39.30 -8.52
C GLU A 438 -3.75 -38.07 -7.77
N ALA A 439 -4.43 -37.62 -6.71
CA ALA A 439 -3.93 -36.54 -5.86
C ALA A 439 -2.60 -36.91 -5.18
N SER A 440 -2.47 -38.16 -4.73
CA SER A 440 -1.25 -38.68 -4.11
C SER A 440 -0.12 -38.89 -5.14
N GLU A 441 -0.44 -39.39 -6.33
CA GLU A 441 0.50 -39.52 -7.44
C GLU A 441 1.00 -38.13 -7.89
N PHE A 442 0.11 -37.15 -7.98
CA PHE A 442 0.47 -35.78 -8.34
C PHE A 442 1.36 -35.13 -7.27
N LEU A 443 1.07 -35.33 -5.98
CA LEU A 443 1.95 -34.90 -4.89
C LEU A 443 3.36 -35.52 -5.03
N ALA A 444 3.46 -36.80 -5.39
CA ALA A 444 4.74 -37.46 -5.63
C ALA A 444 5.47 -36.89 -6.86
N LYS A 445 4.76 -36.63 -7.97
CA LYS A 445 5.31 -36.00 -9.19
C LYS A 445 5.90 -34.62 -8.88
N MET A 446 5.21 -33.86 -8.04
CA MET A 446 5.62 -32.53 -7.59
C MET A 446 6.92 -32.54 -6.78
N GLY A 447 7.32 -33.68 -6.20
CA GLY A 447 8.57 -33.82 -5.45
C GLY A 447 9.82 -33.50 -6.26
N LYS A 448 9.77 -33.63 -7.60
CA LYS A 448 10.87 -33.22 -8.48
C LYS A 448 11.10 -31.71 -8.50
N LEU A 449 10.03 -30.93 -8.33
CA LEU A 449 10.06 -29.46 -8.36
C LEU A 449 10.24 -28.88 -6.94
N PHE A 450 9.63 -29.51 -5.93
CA PHE A 450 9.55 -29.01 -4.57
C PHE A 450 9.91 -30.08 -3.51
N PRO A 451 11.13 -30.63 -3.53
CA PRO A 451 11.48 -31.79 -2.71
C PRO A 451 11.23 -31.54 -1.22
N ARG A 452 11.69 -30.42 -0.67
CA ARG A 452 11.52 -30.12 0.77
C ARG A 452 10.05 -30.07 1.24
N ALA A 453 9.17 -29.45 0.47
CA ALA A 453 7.77 -29.29 0.85
C ALA A 453 6.99 -30.62 0.69
N VAL A 454 7.29 -31.36 -0.37
CA VAL A 454 6.67 -32.66 -0.66
C VAL A 454 7.17 -33.72 0.32
N ASP A 455 8.46 -33.77 0.63
CA ASP A 455 9.04 -34.73 1.58
C ASP A 455 8.40 -34.60 2.97
N ARG A 456 8.21 -33.36 3.46
CA ARG A 456 7.48 -33.11 4.71
C ARG A 456 6.03 -33.53 4.64
N SER A 457 5.33 -33.15 3.57
CA SER A 457 3.92 -33.54 3.37
C SER A 457 3.75 -35.06 3.36
N MET A 458 4.60 -35.77 2.63
CA MET A 458 4.62 -37.23 2.57
C MET A 458 4.98 -37.86 3.91
N THR A 459 5.96 -37.31 4.64
CA THR A 459 6.34 -37.80 5.97
C THR A 459 5.19 -37.64 6.97
N ILE A 460 4.47 -36.52 6.95
CA ILE A 460 3.30 -36.29 7.80
C ILE A 460 2.20 -37.29 7.48
N ILE A 461 1.85 -37.47 6.20
CA ILE A 461 0.84 -38.44 5.76
C ILE A 461 1.22 -39.85 6.19
N GLN A 462 2.48 -40.24 6.03
CA GLN A 462 2.98 -41.54 6.45
C GLN A 462 2.93 -41.74 7.96
N LYS A 463 3.36 -40.74 8.75
CA LYS A 463 3.30 -40.79 10.22
C LYS A 463 1.87 -40.88 10.75
N CYS A 464 0.93 -40.20 10.09
CA CYS A 464 -0.50 -40.34 10.41
C CYS A 464 -0.99 -41.78 10.18
N LYS A 465 -0.59 -42.41 9.08
CA LYS A 465 -0.92 -43.83 8.80
C LYS A 465 -0.30 -44.81 9.79
N GLU A 466 0.88 -44.48 10.32
CA GLU A 466 1.56 -45.26 11.37
C GLU A 466 0.96 -45.05 12.78
N GLY A 467 0.04 -44.09 12.96
CA GLY A 467 -0.53 -43.72 14.26
C GLY A 467 0.36 -42.81 15.11
N ALA A 468 1.52 -42.37 14.60
CA ALA A 468 2.43 -41.46 15.30
C ALA A 468 2.00 -39.99 15.10
N ILE A 469 0.82 -39.63 15.61
CA ILE A 469 0.18 -38.32 15.34
C ILE A 469 0.95 -37.14 15.93
N GLU A 470 1.51 -37.28 17.13
CA GLU A 470 2.29 -36.21 17.78
C GLU A 470 3.57 -35.87 16.97
N ASP A 471 4.26 -36.89 16.45
CA ASP A 471 5.42 -36.69 15.57
C ASP A 471 4.99 -36.00 14.26
N ALA A 472 3.84 -36.40 13.71
CA ALA A 472 3.26 -35.80 12.51
C ALA A 472 2.96 -34.30 12.73
N LYS A 473 2.40 -33.94 13.90
CA LYS A 473 2.11 -32.55 14.30
C LYS A 473 3.37 -31.72 14.49
N ASN A 474 4.40 -32.28 15.13
CA ASN A 474 5.68 -31.60 15.28
C ASN A 474 6.34 -31.26 13.94
N ILE A 475 6.19 -32.11 12.93
CA ILE A 475 6.69 -31.85 11.57
C ILE A 475 5.81 -30.81 10.86
N TYR A 476 4.49 -30.88 11.06
CA TYR A 476 3.54 -29.88 10.56
C TYR A 476 3.83 -28.48 11.09
N ASP A 477 4.04 -28.32 12.40
CA ASP A 477 4.31 -27.02 13.02
C ASP A 477 5.61 -26.42 12.48
N LYS A 478 6.67 -27.23 12.33
CA LYS A 478 7.92 -26.81 11.66
C LYS A 478 7.70 -26.42 10.20
N MET A 479 6.76 -27.05 9.51
CA MET A 479 6.43 -26.69 8.13
C MET A 479 5.76 -25.31 8.06
N ILE A 480 4.85 -25.00 8.99
CA ILE A 480 4.17 -23.72 9.09
C ILE A 480 5.11 -22.60 9.54
N ASP A 481 5.94 -22.85 10.56
CA ASP A 481 6.90 -21.86 11.10
C ASP A 481 7.91 -21.38 10.04
N GLU A 482 8.25 -22.25 9.09
CA GLU A 482 9.12 -21.92 7.95
C GLU A 482 8.37 -21.28 6.77
N GLY A 483 7.07 -21.00 6.90
CA GLY A 483 6.23 -20.38 5.88
C GLY A 483 5.77 -21.33 4.77
N GLY A 484 5.80 -22.65 5.02
CA GLY A 484 5.29 -23.65 4.10
C GLY A 484 3.77 -23.66 4.01
N ILE A 485 3.22 -23.99 2.84
CA ILE A 485 1.78 -24.13 2.61
C ILE A 485 1.43 -25.63 2.56
N PRO A 486 0.75 -26.19 3.57
CA PRO A 486 0.37 -27.60 3.58
C PRO A 486 -0.58 -27.94 2.44
N SER A 487 -0.45 -29.15 1.90
CA SER A 487 -1.43 -29.67 0.95
C SER A 487 -2.68 -30.14 1.68
N ILE A 488 -3.81 -30.22 0.96
CA ILE A 488 -5.06 -30.74 1.49
C ILE A 488 -4.92 -32.17 2.07
N LEU A 489 -4.03 -32.98 1.50
CA LEU A 489 -3.78 -34.36 1.94
C LEU A 489 -3.17 -34.40 3.35
N VAL A 490 -2.35 -33.41 3.69
CA VAL A 490 -1.77 -33.24 5.03
C VAL A 490 -2.85 -32.90 6.03
N TYR A 491 -3.68 -31.88 5.74
CA TYR A 491 -4.81 -31.52 6.60
C TYR A 491 -5.75 -32.71 6.83
N ASN A 492 -6.17 -33.38 5.75
CA ASN A 492 -7.08 -34.53 5.86
C ASN A 492 -6.48 -35.67 6.70
N SER A 493 -5.20 -35.98 6.52
CA SER A 493 -4.53 -37.06 7.26
C SER A 493 -4.39 -36.72 8.75
N LEU A 494 -4.02 -35.48 9.08
CA LEU A 494 -3.93 -35.03 10.47
C LEU A 494 -5.29 -34.97 11.16
N VAL A 495 -6.32 -34.44 10.48
CA VAL A 495 -7.68 -34.39 11.01
C VAL A 495 -8.20 -35.80 11.31
N HIS A 496 -8.03 -36.75 10.37
CA HIS A 496 -8.39 -38.15 10.62
C HIS A 496 -7.57 -38.76 11.76
N GLY A 497 -6.27 -38.52 11.78
CA GLY A 497 -5.37 -39.02 12.82
C GLY A 497 -5.77 -38.54 14.22
N PHE A 498 -5.95 -37.24 14.41
CA PHE A 498 -6.38 -36.67 15.69
C PHE A 498 -7.79 -37.10 16.09
N SER A 499 -8.72 -37.23 15.12
CA SER A 499 -10.06 -37.75 15.38
C SER A 499 -10.02 -39.17 15.94
N GLN A 500 -9.24 -40.07 15.32
CA GLN A 500 -9.09 -41.47 15.79
C GLN A 500 -8.41 -41.60 17.16
N HIS A 501 -7.65 -40.59 17.58
CA HIS A 501 -6.98 -40.57 18.89
C HIS A 501 -7.77 -39.77 19.94
N GLY A 502 -9.02 -39.36 19.65
CA GLY A 502 -9.91 -38.64 20.55
C GLY A 502 -9.53 -37.19 20.84
N SER A 503 -8.54 -36.65 20.14
CA SER A 503 -8.02 -35.27 20.29
C SER A 503 -8.80 -34.31 19.39
N ILE A 504 -10.07 -34.13 19.71
CA ILE A 504 -11.02 -33.41 18.85
C ILE A 504 -10.68 -31.92 18.73
N ARG A 505 -10.11 -31.32 19.77
CA ARG A 505 -9.81 -29.89 19.78
C ARG A 505 -8.82 -29.53 18.68
N GLU A 506 -7.74 -30.29 18.59
CA GLU A 506 -6.68 -30.15 17.59
C GLU A 506 -7.23 -30.40 16.18
N ALA A 507 -8.12 -31.39 16.01
CA ALA A 507 -8.77 -31.66 14.72
C ALA A 507 -9.66 -30.48 14.26
N VAL A 508 -10.41 -29.85 15.18
CA VAL A 508 -11.23 -28.66 14.88
C VAL A 508 -10.35 -27.44 14.59
N GLU A 509 -9.25 -27.25 15.32
CA GLU A 509 -8.27 -26.19 15.05
C GLU A 509 -7.68 -26.33 13.63
N LEU A 510 -7.33 -27.54 13.21
CA LEU A 510 -6.83 -27.82 11.85
C LEU A 510 -7.89 -27.54 10.76
N ILE A 511 -9.16 -27.87 10.99
CA ILE A 511 -10.24 -27.52 10.04
C ILE A 511 -10.42 -26.00 9.92
N ASN A 512 -10.37 -25.28 11.04
CA ASN A 512 -10.48 -23.82 11.02
C ASN A 512 -9.30 -23.18 10.26
N GLU A 513 -8.10 -23.73 10.42
CA GLU A 513 -6.92 -23.29 9.66
C GLU A 513 -7.07 -23.59 8.16
N MET A 514 -7.56 -24.79 7.83
CA MET A 514 -7.84 -25.20 6.45
C MET A 514 -8.82 -24.24 5.75
N ILE A 515 -9.91 -23.86 6.43
CA ILE A 515 -10.90 -22.90 5.94
C ILE A 515 -10.29 -21.50 5.81
N SER A 516 -9.46 -21.07 6.75
CA SER A 516 -8.77 -19.77 6.71
C SER A 516 -7.82 -19.65 5.51
N ASN A 517 -7.29 -20.78 5.04
CA ASN A 517 -6.47 -20.89 3.84
C ASN A 517 -7.30 -21.07 2.54
N ASN A 518 -8.60 -20.77 2.56
CA ASN A 518 -9.55 -20.90 1.44
C ASN A 518 -9.67 -22.33 0.87
N CYS A 519 -9.38 -23.35 1.68
CA CYS A 519 -9.61 -24.75 1.34
C CYS A 519 -10.81 -25.26 2.16
N PHE A 520 -11.92 -25.62 1.53
CA PHE A 520 -13.10 -26.12 2.24
C PHE A 520 -13.04 -27.64 2.45
N PRO A 521 -13.37 -28.15 3.65
CA PRO A 521 -13.33 -29.58 3.93
C PRO A 521 -14.43 -30.31 3.15
N ILE A 522 -14.08 -31.48 2.61
CA ILE A 522 -15.07 -32.39 2.01
C ILE A 522 -15.75 -33.19 3.13
N ALA A 523 -16.90 -33.79 2.82
CA ALA A 523 -17.70 -34.54 3.80
C ALA A 523 -16.88 -35.55 4.60
N SER A 524 -16.04 -36.35 3.94
CA SER A 524 -15.21 -37.36 4.62
C SER A 524 -14.26 -36.76 5.67
N THR A 525 -13.70 -35.57 5.44
CA THR A 525 -12.74 -34.92 6.35
C THR A 525 -13.37 -34.55 7.69
N PHE A 526 -14.61 -34.05 7.72
CA PHE A 526 -15.27 -33.67 8.97
C PHE A 526 -16.18 -34.77 9.54
N ASN A 527 -16.58 -35.77 8.73
CA ASN A 527 -17.29 -36.95 9.20
C ASN A 527 -16.49 -37.70 10.28
N ALA A 528 -15.16 -37.75 10.16
CA ALA A 528 -14.28 -38.35 11.17
C ALA A 528 -14.47 -37.72 12.56
N ILE A 529 -14.59 -36.39 12.63
CA ILE A 529 -14.80 -35.65 13.87
C ILE A 529 -16.21 -35.89 14.42
N ILE A 530 -17.22 -35.92 13.55
CA ILE A 530 -18.61 -36.16 13.96
C ILE A 530 -18.76 -37.56 14.54
N THR A 531 -18.18 -38.58 13.89
CA THR A 531 -18.16 -39.96 14.41
C THR A 531 -17.48 -40.01 15.78
N GLU A 532 -16.33 -39.35 15.94
CA GLU A 532 -15.63 -39.32 17.23
C GLU A 532 -16.43 -38.61 18.33
N PHE A 533 -17.06 -37.47 18.05
CA PHE A 533 -17.97 -36.82 19.02
C PHE A 533 -19.12 -37.75 19.42
N CYS A 534 -19.65 -38.52 18.46
CA CYS A 534 -20.71 -39.49 18.69
C CYS A 534 -20.23 -40.65 19.58
N GLU A 535 -19.03 -41.19 19.34
CA GLU A 535 -18.41 -42.25 20.15
C GLU A 535 -18.10 -41.78 21.58
N GLN A 536 -17.64 -40.54 21.76
CA GLN A 536 -17.47 -39.92 23.08
C GLN A 536 -18.80 -39.53 23.76
N GLY A 537 -19.94 -39.72 23.09
CA GLY A 537 -21.27 -39.41 23.61
C GLY A 537 -21.59 -37.91 23.69
N LYS A 538 -20.79 -37.03 23.07
CA LYS A 538 -20.94 -35.56 23.05
C LYS A 538 -21.80 -35.09 21.87
N ILE A 539 -23.06 -35.52 21.85
CA ILE A 539 -23.98 -35.31 20.71
C ILE A 539 -24.27 -33.83 20.45
N GLU A 540 -24.47 -33.02 21.50
CA GLU A 540 -24.74 -31.57 21.35
C GLU A 540 -23.57 -30.84 20.67
N SER A 541 -22.33 -31.24 20.98
CA SER A 541 -21.14 -30.70 20.32
C SER A 541 -21.07 -31.13 18.86
N ALA A 542 -21.45 -32.38 18.54
CA ALA A 542 -21.50 -32.89 17.17
C ALA A 542 -22.51 -32.13 16.31
N LEU A 543 -23.73 -31.89 16.82
CA LEU A 543 -24.77 -31.12 16.14
C LEU A 543 -24.34 -29.67 15.91
N LYS A 544 -23.82 -29.00 16.95
CA LYS A 544 -23.31 -27.63 16.84
C LYS A 544 -22.17 -27.51 15.82
N PHE A 545 -21.28 -28.50 15.78
CA PHE A 545 -20.19 -28.54 14.81
C PHE A 545 -20.70 -28.76 13.38
N MET A 546 -21.69 -29.65 13.19
CA MET A 546 -22.36 -29.86 11.90
C MET A 546 -23.07 -28.59 11.41
N GLU A 547 -23.77 -27.88 12.30
CA GLU A 547 -24.41 -26.59 11.99
C GLU A 547 -23.38 -25.54 11.56
N ASP A 548 -22.26 -25.41 12.30
CA ASP A 548 -21.18 -24.47 12.00
C ASP A 548 -20.53 -24.78 10.63
N ILE A 549 -20.25 -26.05 10.34
CA ILE A 549 -19.68 -26.47 9.05
C ILE A 549 -20.66 -26.26 7.90
N THR A 550 -21.95 -26.50 8.13
CA THR A 550 -22.99 -26.27 7.11
C THR A 550 -23.17 -24.78 6.84
N ALA A 551 -23.13 -23.94 7.87
CA ALA A 551 -23.19 -22.47 7.75
C ALA A 551 -22.00 -21.90 6.95
N ARG A 552 -20.86 -22.61 6.95
CA ARG A 552 -19.66 -22.25 6.17
C ARG A 552 -19.65 -22.81 4.75
N GLY A 553 -20.74 -23.44 4.30
CA GLY A 553 -20.92 -23.87 2.91
C GLY A 553 -20.48 -25.30 2.59
N CYS A 554 -20.11 -26.11 3.58
CA CYS A 554 -19.90 -27.54 3.40
C CYS A 554 -21.24 -28.28 3.38
N VAL A 555 -21.35 -29.34 2.58
CA VAL A 555 -22.60 -30.11 2.43
C VAL A 555 -22.43 -31.46 3.15
N PRO A 556 -23.17 -31.70 4.25
CA PRO A 556 -23.25 -33.01 4.89
C PRO A 556 -23.74 -34.09 3.91
N ASN A 557 -23.29 -35.33 4.08
CA ASN A 557 -23.73 -36.49 3.31
C ASN A 557 -24.37 -37.56 4.22
N THR A 558 -24.80 -38.67 3.64
CA THR A 558 -25.41 -39.80 4.38
C THR A 558 -24.51 -40.30 5.52
N GLU A 559 -23.20 -40.34 5.31
CA GLU A 559 -22.21 -40.73 6.33
C GLU A 559 -22.06 -39.70 7.45
N THR A 560 -22.45 -38.44 7.25
CA THR A 560 -22.50 -37.42 8.30
C THR A 560 -23.66 -37.67 9.26
N TYR A 561 -24.85 -37.99 8.72
CA TYR A 561 -26.06 -38.19 9.52
C TYR A 561 -26.13 -39.56 10.19
N SER A 562 -25.55 -40.59 9.57
CA SER A 562 -25.63 -41.97 10.04
C SER A 562 -25.12 -42.16 11.49
N PRO A 563 -23.93 -41.65 11.89
CA PRO A 563 -23.43 -41.74 13.27
C PRO A 563 -24.30 -40.97 14.27
N LEU A 564 -24.81 -39.80 13.89
CA LEU A 564 -25.66 -38.96 14.75
C LEU A 564 -26.98 -39.68 15.07
N ILE A 565 -27.65 -40.21 14.03
CA ILE A 565 -28.92 -40.92 14.18
C ILE A 565 -28.71 -42.21 14.98
N ASP A 566 -27.65 -42.97 14.70
CA ASP A 566 -27.36 -44.23 15.41
C ASP A 566 -27.12 -44.01 16.91
N VAL A 567 -26.30 -43.02 17.28
CA VAL A 567 -26.03 -42.74 18.71
C VAL A 567 -27.26 -42.16 19.43
N LEU A 568 -28.06 -41.31 18.78
CA LEU A 568 -29.33 -40.83 19.34
C LEU A 568 -30.32 -41.99 19.57
N CYS A 569 -30.39 -42.93 18.62
CA CYS A 569 -31.19 -44.15 18.72
C CYS A 569 -30.73 -45.04 19.89
N ARG A 570 -29.42 -45.25 20.06
CA ARG A 570 -28.85 -46.04 21.17
C ARG A 570 -29.07 -45.40 22.54
N LYS A 571 -29.03 -44.06 22.63
CA LYS A 571 -29.32 -43.32 23.87
C LYS A 571 -30.82 -43.23 24.20
N GLY A 572 -31.70 -43.63 23.27
CA GLY A 572 -33.15 -43.59 23.44
C GLY A 572 -33.81 -42.23 23.19
N ASP A 573 -33.08 -41.25 22.67
CA ASP A 573 -33.60 -39.92 22.30
C ASP A 573 -34.19 -39.94 20.88
N ILE A 574 -35.24 -40.75 20.70
CA ILE A 574 -35.84 -41.04 19.38
C ILE A 574 -36.46 -39.80 18.75
N GLN A 575 -36.99 -38.87 19.56
CA GLN A 575 -37.56 -37.62 19.04
C GLN A 575 -36.51 -36.78 18.29
N LYS A 576 -35.32 -36.60 18.87
CA LYS A 576 -34.22 -35.92 18.17
C LYS A 576 -33.67 -36.73 17.00
N ALA A 577 -33.61 -38.06 17.11
CA ALA A 577 -33.19 -38.92 16.00
C ALA A 577 -34.09 -38.75 14.77
N LEU A 578 -35.42 -38.72 14.98
CA LEU A 578 -36.40 -38.48 13.92
C LEU A 578 -36.32 -37.05 13.37
N GLN A 579 -36.06 -36.04 14.22
CA GLN A 579 -35.86 -34.67 13.76
C GLN A 579 -34.65 -34.55 12.82
N VAL A 580 -33.51 -35.12 13.21
CA VAL A 580 -32.28 -35.13 12.39
C VAL A 580 -32.47 -35.94 11.11
N PHE A 581 -33.22 -37.04 11.17
CA PHE A 581 -33.61 -37.82 9.98
C PHE A 581 -34.49 -37.01 9.02
N LEU A 582 -35.48 -36.28 9.53
CA LEU A 582 -36.33 -35.42 8.70
C LEU A 582 -35.52 -34.30 8.04
N GLU A 583 -34.61 -33.65 8.79
CA GLU A 583 -33.69 -32.64 8.25
C GLU A 583 -32.84 -33.20 7.09
N MET A 584 -32.35 -34.44 7.24
CA MET A 584 -31.59 -35.14 6.20
C MET A 584 -32.42 -35.35 4.92
N VAL A 585 -33.68 -35.78 5.06
CA VAL A 585 -34.60 -36.00 3.93
C VAL A 585 -35.02 -34.69 3.27
N GLU A 586 -35.29 -33.64 4.06
CA GLU A 586 -35.60 -32.29 3.56
C GLU A 586 -34.45 -31.70 2.73
N LYS A 587 -33.21 -32.03 3.09
CA LYS A 587 -32.01 -31.67 2.31
C LYS A 587 -31.76 -32.56 1.09
N GLY A 588 -32.65 -33.52 0.81
CA GLY A 588 -32.57 -34.41 -0.35
C GLY A 588 -31.52 -35.51 -0.24
N ILE A 589 -31.05 -35.84 0.96
CA ILE A 589 -30.03 -36.85 1.19
C ILE A 589 -30.70 -38.20 1.47
N LEU A 590 -30.33 -39.23 0.71
CA LEU A 590 -30.96 -40.55 0.82
C LEU A 590 -30.43 -41.33 2.04
N PRO A 591 -31.32 -41.86 2.91
CA PRO A 591 -30.93 -42.69 4.04
C PRO A 591 -30.39 -44.06 3.59
N ASP A 592 -29.30 -44.50 4.23
CA ASP A 592 -28.70 -45.82 3.99
C ASP A 592 -29.39 -46.92 4.83
N GLN A 593 -29.00 -48.17 4.57
CA GLN A 593 -29.53 -49.32 5.29
C GLN A 593 -29.21 -49.29 6.80
N CYS A 594 -28.11 -48.63 7.20
CA CYS A 594 -27.70 -48.50 8.59
C CYS A 594 -28.63 -47.57 9.37
N ILE A 595 -28.99 -46.41 8.81
CA ILE A 595 -29.93 -45.46 9.38
C ILE A 595 -31.29 -46.13 9.61
N TRP A 596 -31.81 -46.83 8.60
CA TRP A 596 -33.07 -47.57 8.72
C TRP A 596 -33.02 -48.64 9.81
N LYS A 597 -31.92 -49.41 9.88
CA LYS A 597 -31.74 -50.44 10.90
C LYS A 597 -31.73 -49.86 12.31
N SER A 598 -30.99 -48.76 12.54
CA SER A 598 -30.89 -48.11 13.85
C SER A 598 -32.21 -47.50 14.30
N LEU A 599 -32.95 -46.85 13.38
CA LEU A 599 -34.28 -46.32 13.66
C LEU A 599 -35.28 -47.44 13.99
N LEU A 600 -35.34 -48.51 13.18
CA LEU A 600 -36.25 -49.64 13.43
C LEU A 600 -35.95 -50.36 14.75
N LEU A 601 -34.67 -50.57 15.08
CA LEU A 601 -34.28 -51.17 16.35
C LEU A 601 -34.70 -50.30 17.55
N SER A 602 -34.47 -48.99 17.50
CA SER A 602 -34.88 -48.08 18.58
C SER A 602 -36.40 -48.01 18.77
N LEU A 603 -37.17 -47.99 17.67
CA LEU A 603 -38.63 -48.02 17.68
C LEU A 603 -39.18 -49.35 18.22
N SER A 604 -38.52 -50.48 17.90
CA SER A 604 -38.90 -51.79 18.43
C SER A 604 -38.68 -51.91 19.95
N LEU A 605 -37.65 -51.26 20.50
CA LEU A 605 -37.35 -51.23 21.93
C LEU A 605 -38.35 -50.36 22.72
N GLN A 606 -38.90 -49.30 22.12
CA GLN A 606 -39.98 -48.49 22.71
C GLN A 606 -41.37 -49.14 22.60
N ASN A 607 -41.60 -50.02 21.63
CA ASN A 607 -42.89 -50.74 21.47
C ASN A 607 -43.21 -51.70 22.63
N ASN A 608 -42.26 -51.96 23.53
CA ASN A 608 -42.53 -52.64 24.80
C ASN A 608 -43.08 -51.71 25.91
N PHE A 609 -43.16 -50.38 25.69
CA PHE A 609 -43.58 -49.44 26.73
C PHE A 609 -44.62 -48.37 26.38
N ASN A 610 -45.02 -48.11 25.12
CA ASN A 610 -46.34 -47.51 24.83
C ASN A 610 -46.69 -47.36 23.34
N LYS A 611 -48.00 -47.44 23.07
CA LYS A 611 -48.69 -47.17 21.80
C LYS A 611 -48.32 -45.79 21.23
N ASN A 612 -47.55 -45.75 20.15
CA ASN A 612 -47.52 -44.64 19.19
C ASN A 612 -47.24 -45.22 17.79
N VAL A 613 -48.21 -45.96 17.26
CA VAL A 613 -48.15 -46.66 15.96
C VAL A 613 -48.47 -45.71 14.78
N SER A 614 -48.76 -44.44 15.02
CA SER A 614 -49.26 -43.52 13.97
C SER A 614 -48.21 -42.83 13.09
N ASN A 615 -46.89 -42.93 13.38
CA ASN A 615 -45.84 -42.27 12.58
C ASN A 615 -45.08 -43.19 11.62
N ILE A 616 -45.26 -44.52 11.71
CA ILE A 616 -44.52 -45.48 10.87
C ILE A 616 -45.10 -45.53 9.45
N ASP A 617 -46.42 -45.37 9.29
CA ASP A 617 -47.10 -45.37 7.98
C ASP A 617 -46.84 -44.10 7.15
N TYR A 618 -46.20 -43.07 7.71
CA TYR A 618 -45.82 -41.84 6.99
C TYR A 618 -44.35 -41.86 6.54
N LEU A 619 -43.56 -42.85 6.99
CA LEU A 619 -42.12 -42.99 6.74
C LEU A 619 -41.77 -44.07 5.69
N LEU A 620 -42.69 -45.00 5.42
CA LEU A 620 -42.67 -45.91 4.26
C LEU A 620 -43.32 -45.22 3.06
#